data_AF-A0A2C7A7Z9-F1
#
_entry.id   AF-A0A2C7A7Z9-F1
#
_cell.length_a   1.000
_cell.length_b   1.000
_cell.length_c   1.000
_cell.angle_alpha   90.00
_cell.angle_beta   90.00
_cell.angle_gamma   90.00
#
_symmetry.space_group_name_H-M   'P 1'
#
loop_
_entity.id
_entity.type
_entity.pdbx_description
1 polymer ?
#
loop_
_entity_poly.entity_id
_entity_poly.type
_entity_poly.pdbx_seq_one_letter_code
_entity_poly.pdbx_strand_id
1 'polypeptide(L)'
;MPKGRSTYNNLTAPTRAVLCIQRCEMTEISKITSKREIIRKVIFEEDKEGIIEILEKYEADEISGDALSRYWDIEPGKRDRYQNGLRLLVETHAEMGSNPFDFWEVTFRRIHQAEGRSAAADWIEANFSNLPCHQRTYRIVIKFFVFCERLQQARAYLDEALVTWRGGEFSDILPMLYAAEGDFEKCASLIPEDASKRGFDAVRAYAGIAKMTGRWNTAKKLLESLSGNQKDHIDKRAIAQIDTFISISGRDFEGELPVYVIADIGSPRFRRVSQCLKRFGLPFQTVPPIYGSALPTEALKTLSRRQFSNQAEMEKLVGTFLSHAKIWELVRSREQRRALVLEDDAVLCVHPSVALTANGAKDYDFLFVNERMEHSDLLPIGVPQTIPLPTLIEQKKPRVIGADMYVLNDRCADGLLREMQSGGVVMHVDSFIAHFGMKQAGSREGLKFGCSLPAIGVECAKFWRE
;
A
#
# COMPACT_ATOMS: atom_id res chain seq x y z
N MET A 1 34.24 -58.74 10.61
CA MET A 1 33.81 -57.64 11.50
C MET A 1 33.94 -56.33 10.74
N PRO A 2 32.85 -55.55 10.57
CA PRO A 2 32.86 -54.40 9.67
C PRO A 2 33.50 -53.17 10.30
N LYS A 3 34.24 -52.41 9.49
CA LYS A 3 34.80 -51.09 9.80
C LYS A 3 33.65 -50.08 9.98
N GLY A 4 33.57 -49.44 11.13
CA GLY A 4 32.57 -48.40 11.41
C GLY A 4 32.73 -47.22 10.46
N ARG A 5 31.72 -46.97 9.62
CA ARG A 5 31.60 -45.72 8.86
C ARG A 5 31.21 -44.60 9.82
N SER A 6 31.98 -43.51 9.79
CA SER A 6 31.70 -42.27 10.51
C SER A 6 30.27 -41.78 10.25
N THR A 7 29.57 -41.44 11.33
CA THR A 7 28.19 -40.90 11.36
C THR A 7 28.03 -39.56 10.63
N TYR A 8 29.12 -38.98 10.12
CA TYR A 8 29.13 -37.67 9.43
C TYR A 8 28.43 -37.67 8.06
N ASN A 9 28.40 -38.81 7.37
CA ASN A 9 27.86 -38.88 5.99
C ASN A 9 26.33 -38.97 5.91
N ASN A 10 25.64 -39.12 7.03
CA ASN A 10 24.17 -39.21 7.09
C ASN A 10 23.48 -37.91 7.51
N LEU A 11 24.24 -36.83 7.75
CA LEU A 11 23.68 -35.52 8.07
C LEU A 11 23.21 -34.82 6.80
N THR A 12 22.07 -34.12 6.85
CA THR A 12 21.59 -33.30 5.74
C THR A 12 22.55 -32.12 5.51
N ALA A 13 22.60 -31.59 4.29
CA ALA A 13 23.51 -30.48 3.93
C ALA A 13 23.42 -29.25 4.89
N PRO A 14 22.23 -28.86 5.42
CA PRO A 14 22.13 -27.79 6.41
C PRO A 14 22.82 -28.10 7.75
N THR A 15 22.71 -29.34 8.24
CA THR A 15 23.32 -29.74 9.52
C THR A 15 24.84 -29.82 9.44
N ARG A 16 25.40 -30.16 8.27
CA ARG A 16 26.86 -30.08 8.03
C ARG A 16 27.36 -28.63 8.00
N ALA A 17 26.56 -27.70 7.49
CA ALA A 17 26.91 -26.28 7.43
C ALA A 17 27.01 -25.65 8.83
N VAL A 18 26.08 -25.96 9.74
CA VAL A 18 26.14 -25.51 11.14
C VAL A 18 27.40 -26.04 11.86
N LEU A 19 27.79 -27.29 11.59
CA LEU A 19 28.98 -27.91 12.18
C LEU A 19 30.31 -27.41 11.58
N CYS A 20 30.31 -26.95 10.32
CA CYS A 20 31.46 -26.29 9.71
C CYS A 20 31.67 -24.89 10.29
N ILE A 21 30.58 -24.14 10.51
CA ILE A 21 30.62 -22.80 11.12
C ILE A 21 31.04 -22.88 12.60
N GLN A 22 30.59 -23.89 13.35
CA GLN A 22 31.08 -24.13 14.72
C GLN A 22 32.56 -24.54 14.80
N ARG A 23 33.17 -24.99 13.70
CA ARG A 23 34.59 -25.36 13.62
C ARG A 23 35.51 -24.27 13.10
N CYS A 24 34.99 -23.29 12.37
CA CYS A 24 35.73 -22.06 12.10
C CYS A 24 35.70 -21.21 13.37
N GLU A 25 36.83 -21.13 14.08
CA GLU A 25 36.93 -20.23 15.23
C GLU A 25 36.55 -18.81 14.79
N MET A 26 35.54 -18.22 15.46
CA MET A 26 34.98 -16.89 15.13
C MET A 26 36.03 -15.77 15.04
N THR A 27 37.21 -15.99 15.62
CA THR A 27 38.41 -15.15 15.56
C THR A 27 39.04 -15.01 14.17
N GLU A 28 38.75 -15.89 13.21
CA GLU A 28 39.24 -15.73 11.83
C GLU A 28 38.32 -14.90 10.94
N ILE A 29 37.00 -14.93 11.18
CA ILE A 29 36.03 -14.16 10.39
C ILE A 29 36.13 -12.68 10.74
N SER A 30 36.35 -12.34 12.02
CA SER A 30 36.52 -10.95 12.48
C SER A 30 37.79 -10.25 11.94
N LYS A 31 38.69 -10.99 11.29
CA LYS A 31 39.89 -10.44 10.63
C LYS A 31 39.68 -10.14 9.15
N ILE A 32 38.54 -10.52 8.60
CA ILE A 32 38.22 -10.33 7.19
C ILE A 32 37.63 -8.94 7.01
N THR A 33 38.38 -8.05 6.37
CA THR A 33 38.00 -6.63 6.22
C THR A 33 37.22 -6.33 4.95
N SER A 34 37.01 -7.32 4.07
CA SER A 34 36.26 -7.14 2.82
C SER A 34 35.00 -8.00 2.76
N LYS A 35 33.88 -7.34 2.41
CA LYS A 35 32.58 -7.96 2.14
C LYS A 35 32.69 -9.10 1.11
N ARG A 36 33.58 -8.94 0.13
CA ARG A 36 33.92 -9.88 -0.94
C ARG A 36 34.43 -11.24 -0.43
N GLU A 37 35.20 -11.25 0.65
CA GLU A 37 35.90 -12.44 1.13
C GLU A 37 35.04 -13.27 2.10
N ILE A 38 34.14 -12.61 2.84
CA ILE A 38 33.12 -13.29 3.66
C ILE A 38 32.13 -14.03 2.75
N ILE A 39 31.60 -13.35 1.72
CA ILE A 39 30.66 -13.93 0.75
C ILE A 39 31.28 -15.16 0.05
N ARG A 40 32.56 -15.08 -0.34
CA ARG A 40 33.31 -16.21 -0.92
C ARG A 40 33.50 -17.40 0.02
N LYS A 41 33.51 -17.19 1.33
CA LYS A 41 33.65 -18.26 2.33
C LYS A 41 32.31 -18.85 2.78
N VAL A 42 31.21 -18.11 2.58
CA VAL A 42 29.89 -18.42 3.14
C VAL A 42 28.93 -19.05 2.12
N ILE A 43 29.07 -18.77 0.82
CA ILE A 43 28.14 -19.26 -0.20
C ILE A 43 28.55 -20.65 -0.73
N PHE A 44 27.57 -21.56 -0.82
CA PHE A 44 27.70 -22.96 -1.26
C PHE A 44 28.38 -23.10 -2.64
N GLU A 45 29.15 -24.19 -2.82
CA GLU A 45 29.94 -24.46 -4.04
C GLU A 45 29.11 -24.59 -5.33
N GLU A 46 27.84 -25.02 -5.24
CA GLU A 46 27.06 -25.37 -6.45
C GLU A 46 26.58 -24.18 -7.28
N ASP A 47 26.68 -22.94 -6.80
CA ASP A 47 26.28 -21.74 -7.56
C ASP A 47 27.12 -20.50 -7.24
N LYS A 48 28.34 -20.73 -6.72
CA LYS A 48 29.24 -19.71 -6.19
C LYS A 48 29.67 -18.70 -7.27
N GLU A 49 29.96 -19.18 -8.47
CA GLU A 49 30.45 -18.36 -9.58
C GLU A 49 29.36 -17.41 -10.10
N GLY A 50 28.12 -17.89 -10.28
CA GLY A 50 27.02 -17.07 -10.79
C GLY A 50 26.58 -15.98 -9.81
N ILE A 51 26.57 -16.28 -8.51
CA ILE A 51 26.25 -15.27 -7.47
C ILE A 51 27.39 -14.25 -7.34
N ILE A 52 28.65 -14.67 -7.45
CA ILE A 52 29.80 -13.75 -7.47
C ILE A 52 29.71 -12.82 -8.67
N GLU A 53 29.42 -13.34 -9.87
CA GLU A 53 29.30 -12.54 -11.09
C GLU A 53 28.19 -11.48 -11.01
N ILE A 54 27.02 -11.84 -10.48
CA ILE A 54 25.90 -10.90 -10.30
C ILE A 54 26.26 -9.81 -9.29
N LEU A 55 26.94 -10.17 -8.20
CA LEU A 55 27.37 -9.20 -7.19
C LEU A 55 28.49 -8.28 -7.71
N GLU A 56 29.41 -8.81 -8.51
CA GLU A 56 30.46 -8.02 -9.17
C GLU A 56 29.85 -7.01 -10.15
N LYS A 57 28.82 -7.39 -10.91
CA LYS A 57 28.06 -6.48 -11.78
C LYS A 57 27.29 -5.41 -10.99
N TYR A 58 26.78 -5.72 -9.80
CA TYR A 58 26.05 -4.76 -8.98
C TYR A 58 26.98 -3.74 -8.31
N GLU A 59 28.12 -4.17 -7.77
CA GLU A 59 29.12 -3.27 -7.18
C GLU A 59 29.76 -2.35 -8.23
N ALA A 60 29.80 -2.78 -9.49
CA ALA A 60 30.27 -1.97 -10.62
C ALA A 60 29.19 -1.04 -11.21
N ASP A 61 27.99 -0.95 -10.61
CA ASP A 61 26.81 -0.24 -11.14
C ASP A 61 26.35 -0.71 -12.54
N GLU A 62 26.78 -1.89 -12.99
CA GLU A 62 26.45 -2.45 -14.31
C GLU A 62 25.04 -3.04 -14.35
N ILE A 63 24.48 -3.41 -13.19
CA ILE A 63 23.10 -3.83 -13.04
C ILE A 63 22.42 -3.06 -11.90
N SER A 64 21.20 -2.56 -12.14
CA SER A 64 20.44 -1.85 -11.10
C SER A 64 19.87 -2.83 -10.06
N GLY A 65 19.47 -2.32 -8.90
CA GLY A 65 18.77 -3.13 -7.88
C GLY A 65 17.52 -3.85 -8.41
N ASP A 66 16.85 -3.26 -9.42
CA ASP A 66 15.72 -3.86 -10.14
C ASP A 66 16.12 -4.98 -11.11
N ALA A 67 17.37 -5.00 -11.59
CA ALA A 67 17.89 -6.08 -12.43
C ALA A 67 18.34 -7.28 -11.58
N LEU A 68 18.83 -7.03 -10.36
CA LEU A 68 19.04 -8.08 -9.36
C LEU A 68 17.72 -8.82 -9.10
N SER A 69 16.62 -8.11 -8.82
CA SER A 69 15.35 -8.73 -8.42
C SER A 69 14.79 -9.76 -9.41
N ARG A 70 15.02 -9.58 -10.72
CA ARG A 70 14.59 -10.53 -11.77
C ARG A 70 15.36 -11.83 -11.81
N TYR A 71 16.56 -11.90 -11.22
CA TYR A 71 17.34 -13.13 -11.08
C TYR A 71 16.89 -13.98 -9.86
N TRP A 72 16.07 -13.43 -8.95
CA TRP A 72 15.61 -14.10 -7.73
C TRP A 72 14.20 -14.68 -7.80
N ASP A 73 13.53 -14.64 -8.95
CA ASP A 73 12.30 -15.42 -9.17
C ASP A 73 12.65 -16.92 -9.19
N ILE A 74 12.66 -17.55 -8.01
CA ILE A 74 13.03 -18.94 -7.82
C ILE A 74 11.86 -19.75 -7.27
N GLU A 75 11.71 -20.93 -7.85
CA GLU A 75 10.73 -21.99 -7.62
C GLU A 75 10.24 -22.19 -6.16
N PRO A 76 8.96 -22.59 -5.99
CA PRO A 76 8.41 -23.02 -4.71
C PRO A 76 9.21 -24.19 -4.11
N GLY A 77 9.97 -23.94 -3.03
CA GLY A 77 10.72 -24.99 -2.32
C GLY A 77 12.01 -24.54 -1.63
N LYS A 78 12.53 -23.33 -1.93
CA LYS A 78 13.80 -22.83 -1.35
C LYS A 78 13.65 -21.92 -0.11
N ARG A 79 12.49 -21.94 0.55
CA ARG A 79 12.12 -21.08 1.71
C ARG A 79 13.16 -21.08 2.82
N ASP A 80 13.62 -22.27 3.24
CA ASP A 80 14.60 -22.39 4.34
C ASP A 80 16.00 -21.89 3.93
N ARG A 81 16.37 -22.01 2.65
CA ARG A 81 17.64 -21.46 2.15
C ARG A 81 17.60 -19.94 2.11
N TYR A 82 16.45 -19.36 1.75
CA TYR A 82 16.23 -17.92 1.73
C TYR A 82 16.28 -17.32 3.13
N GLN A 83 15.59 -17.94 4.09
CA GLN A 83 15.61 -17.50 5.49
C GLN A 83 17.00 -17.59 6.12
N ASN A 84 17.76 -18.65 5.84
CA ASN A 84 19.14 -18.80 6.34
C ASN A 84 20.12 -17.84 5.66
N GLY A 85 19.98 -17.60 4.35
CA GLY A 85 20.79 -16.62 3.63
C GLY A 85 20.53 -15.19 4.10
N LEU A 86 19.27 -14.83 4.36
CA LEU A 86 18.90 -13.56 4.97
C LEU A 86 19.47 -13.43 6.39
N ARG A 87 19.40 -14.48 7.20
CA ARG A 87 19.96 -14.47 8.57
C ARG A 87 21.47 -14.24 8.57
N LEU A 88 22.22 -14.90 7.70
CA LEU A 88 23.66 -14.64 7.58
C LEU A 88 23.95 -13.23 7.05
N LEU A 89 23.12 -12.71 6.15
CA LEU A 89 23.25 -11.32 5.71
C LEU A 89 23.02 -10.33 6.88
N VAL A 90 22.07 -10.61 7.79
CA VAL A 90 21.82 -9.83 9.03
C VAL A 90 23.06 -9.81 9.91
N GLU A 91 23.58 -11.00 10.22
CA GLU A 91 24.74 -11.16 11.11
C GLU A 91 25.96 -10.43 10.52
N THR A 92 26.14 -10.50 9.20
CA THR A 92 27.27 -9.83 8.53
C THR A 92 27.07 -8.32 8.34
N HIS A 93 25.85 -7.83 8.07
CA HIS A 93 25.58 -6.39 7.90
C HIS A 93 25.58 -5.61 9.21
N ALA A 94 25.21 -6.25 10.33
CA ALA A 94 25.32 -5.67 11.66
C ALA A 94 26.78 -5.36 12.05
N GLU A 95 27.74 -6.15 11.55
CA GLU A 95 29.17 -5.95 11.76
C GLU A 95 29.80 -4.88 10.83
N MET A 96 29.18 -4.59 9.69
CA MET A 96 29.71 -3.65 8.67
C MET A 96 29.31 -2.17 8.87
N GLY A 97 28.63 -1.82 9.96
CA GLY A 97 28.26 -0.42 10.26
C GLY A 97 27.19 0.18 9.35
N SER A 98 26.58 -0.59 8.45
CA SER A 98 25.34 -0.20 7.77
C SER A 98 24.19 -0.14 8.77
N ASN A 99 23.33 0.87 8.63
CA ASN A 99 22.22 1.09 9.54
C ASN A 99 21.31 -0.16 9.60
N PRO A 100 21.26 -0.91 10.73
CA PRO A 100 20.48 -2.15 10.83
C PRO A 100 19.00 -1.95 10.51
N PHE A 101 18.46 -0.72 10.62
CA PHE A 101 17.07 -0.41 10.27
C PHE A 101 16.76 -0.60 8.78
N ASP A 102 17.71 -0.28 7.89
CA ASP A 102 17.47 -0.32 6.44
C ASP A 102 17.30 -1.78 5.96
N PHE A 103 18.00 -2.73 6.59
CA PHE A 103 17.86 -4.15 6.31
C PHE A 103 16.47 -4.69 6.69
N TRP A 104 15.98 -4.32 7.88
CA TRP A 104 14.67 -4.78 8.35
C TRP A 104 13.56 -4.24 7.47
N GLU A 105 13.66 -2.98 7.06
CA GLU A 105 12.74 -2.38 6.11
C GLU A 105 12.75 -3.16 4.78
N VAL A 106 13.93 -3.41 4.19
CA VAL A 106 14.06 -4.18 2.93
C VAL A 106 13.53 -5.62 3.06
N THR A 107 13.83 -6.32 4.15
CA THR A 107 13.39 -7.71 4.35
C THR A 107 11.89 -7.78 4.52
N PHE A 108 11.33 -6.87 5.32
CA PHE A 108 9.91 -6.70 5.50
C PHE A 108 9.21 -6.51 4.13
N ARG A 109 9.70 -5.57 3.33
CA ARG A 109 9.15 -5.26 2.01
C ARG A 109 9.11 -6.48 1.09
N ARG A 110 10.17 -7.27 1.09
CA ARG A 110 10.26 -8.50 0.30
C ARG A 110 9.25 -9.55 0.75
N ILE A 111 9.07 -9.74 2.05
CA ILE A 111 8.03 -10.66 2.56
C ILE A 111 6.64 -10.14 2.21
N HIS A 112 6.40 -8.83 2.34
CA HIS A 112 5.13 -8.22 1.94
C HIS A 112 4.83 -8.45 0.46
N GLN A 113 5.81 -8.25 -0.42
CA GLN A 113 5.67 -8.44 -1.85
C GLN A 113 5.45 -9.92 -2.23
N ALA A 114 6.16 -10.84 -1.57
CA ALA A 114 6.11 -12.27 -1.88
C ALA A 114 4.92 -13.01 -1.23
N GLU A 115 4.64 -12.75 0.05
CA GLU A 115 3.70 -13.52 0.88
C GLU A 115 2.52 -12.67 1.38
N GLY A 116 2.50 -11.37 1.10
CA GLY A 116 1.42 -10.46 1.47
C GLY A 116 1.58 -9.85 2.87
N ARG A 117 0.64 -8.96 3.22
CA ARG A 117 0.67 -8.15 4.45
C ARG A 117 0.67 -8.98 5.73
N SER A 118 -0.18 -10.02 5.80
CA SER A 118 -0.30 -10.83 7.02
C SER A 118 1.00 -11.59 7.32
N ALA A 119 1.57 -12.26 6.32
CA ALA A 119 2.81 -13.03 6.49
C ALA A 119 3.97 -12.14 6.93
N ALA A 120 4.06 -10.93 6.37
CA ALA A 120 5.07 -9.97 6.79
C ALA A 120 4.88 -9.51 8.24
N ALA A 121 3.64 -9.38 8.70
CA ALA A 121 3.34 -9.07 10.09
C ALA A 121 3.62 -10.20 11.06
N ASP A 122 3.27 -11.43 10.68
CA ASP A 122 3.62 -12.64 11.45
C ASP A 122 5.14 -12.79 11.59
N TRP A 123 5.88 -12.48 10.52
CA TRP A 123 7.34 -12.52 10.55
C TRP A 123 7.92 -11.44 11.48
N ILE A 124 7.42 -10.21 11.45
CA ILE A 124 7.86 -9.16 12.39
C ILE A 124 7.60 -9.60 13.82
N GLU A 125 6.41 -10.12 14.11
CA GLU A 125 6.03 -10.58 15.45
C GLU A 125 6.94 -11.72 15.94
N ALA A 126 7.27 -12.68 15.07
CA ALA A 126 8.17 -13.79 15.40
C ALA A 126 9.63 -13.38 15.62
N ASN A 127 10.06 -12.25 15.06
CA ASN A 127 11.46 -11.81 15.11
C ASN A 127 11.66 -10.54 15.96
N PHE A 128 10.58 -9.94 16.48
CA PHE A 128 10.66 -8.66 17.18
C PHE A 128 11.60 -8.70 18.40
N SER A 129 11.60 -9.80 19.15
CA SER A 129 12.48 -9.99 20.31
C SER A 129 13.98 -10.00 19.95
N ASN A 130 14.31 -10.24 18.69
CA ASN A 130 15.68 -10.21 18.18
C ASN A 130 16.06 -8.83 17.63
N LEU A 131 15.10 -7.89 17.57
CA LEU A 131 15.37 -6.54 17.09
C LEU A 131 16.05 -5.71 18.20
N PRO A 132 16.94 -4.79 17.82
CA PRO A 132 17.44 -3.80 18.77
C PRO A 132 16.26 -3.05 19.40
N CYS A 133 16.21 -3.00 20.74
CA CYS A 133 15.28 -2.20 21.51
C CYS A 133 15.63 -0.71 21.35
N HIS A 134 15.36 -0.20 20.15
CA HIS A 134 15.64 1.16 19.74
C HIS A 134 14.33 1.82 19.33
N GLN A 135 14.18 3.08 19.72
CA GLN A 135 12.98 3.88 19.47
C GLN A 135 12.56 3.85 17.99
N ARG A 136 13.51 3.98 17.06
CA ARG A 136 13.26 3.90 15.61
C ARG A 136 12.64 2.55 15.18
N THR A 137 13.05 1.44 15.80
CA THR A 137 12.47 0.11 15.55
C THR A 137 10.98 0.09 15.89
N TYR A 138 10.62 0.53 17.10
CA TYR A 138 9.23 0.56 17.53
C TYR A 138 8.40 1.47 16.63
N ARG A 139 8.93 2.63 16.23
CA ARG A 139 8.25 3.53 15.29
C ARG A 139 7.92 2.82 13.96
N ILE A 140 8.87 2.08 13.39
CA ILE A 140 8.68 1.32 12.15
C ILE A 140 7.64 0.21 12.36
N VAL A 141 7.81 -0.58 13.41
CA VAL A 141 6.97 -1.74 13.71
C VAL A 141 5.53 -1.33 14.01
N ILE A 142 5.30 -0.28 14.78
CA ILE A 142 3.95 0.23 15.07
C ILE A 142 3.29 0.73 13.78
N LYS A 143 3.98 1.56 12.99
CA LYS A 143 3.46 2.04 11.69
C LYS A 143 3.11 0.87 10.78
N PHE A 144 3.93 -0.16 10.79
CA PHE A 144 3.71 -1.35 10.00
C PHE A 144 2.50 -2.17 10.49
N PHE A 145 2.32 -2.38 11.80
CA PHE A 145 1.12 -3.04 12.29
C PHE A 145 -0.14 -2.23 12.01
N VAL A 146 -0.05 -0.89 12.01
CA VAL A 146 -1.13 -0.02 11.51
C VAL A 146 -1.40 -0.29 10.02
N PHE A 147 -0.36 -0.39 9.18
CA PHE A 147 -0.48 -0.73 7.75
C PHE A 147 -1.17 -2.08 7.50
N CYS A 148 -0.84 -3.06 8.33
CA CYS A 148 -1.40 -4.40 8.25
C CYS A 148 -2.70 -4.56 9.01
N GLU A 149 -3.26 -3.45 9.51
CA GLU A 149 -4.53 -3.40 10.23
C GLU A 149 -4.56 -4.28 11.49
N ARG A 150 -3.38 -4.57 12.05
CA ARG A 150 -3.17 -5.23 13.35
C ARG A 150 -3.13 -4.17 14.45
N LEU A 151 -4.24 -3.45 14.60
CA LEU A 151 -4.31 -2.26 15.45
C LEU A 151 -4.08 -2.57 16.93
N GLN A 152 -4.47 -3.75 17.40
CA GLN A 152 -4.22 -4.19 18.78
C GLN A 152 -2.73 -4.39 19.04
N GLN A 153 -2.02 -5.03 18.13
CA GLN A 153 -0.56 -5.21 18.20
C GLN A 153 0.14 -3.86 18.11
N ALA A 154 -0.26 -3.00 17.16
CA ALA A 154 0.27 -1.64 17.05
C ALA A 154 0.14 -0.86 18.36
N ARG A 155 -1.01 -0.99 19.03
CA ARG A 155 -1.26 -0.36 20.33
C ARG A 155 -0.39 -0.95 21.44
N ALA A 156 -0.27 -2.28 21.52
CA ALA A 156 0.59 -2.93 22.51
C ALA A 156 2.04 -2.47 22.41
N TYR A 157 2.60 -2.43 21.18
CA TYR A 157 3.95 -1.92 20.95
C TYR A 157 4.08 -0.42 21.23
N LEU A 158 3.04 0.38 20.95
CA LEU A 158 3.04 1.80 21.29
C LEU A 158 3.04 2.01 22.81
N ASP A 159 2.22 1.27 23.55
CA ASP A 159 2.15 1.37 25.01
C ASP A 159 3.50 0.95 25.64
N GLU A 160 4.10 -0.14 25.17
CA GLU A 160 5.45 -0.57 25.59
C GLU A 160 6.51 0.48 25.27
N ALA A 161 6.46 1.08 24.08
CA ALA A 161 7.37 2.14 23.68
C ALA A 161 7.23 3.39 24.57
N LEU A 162 6.00 3.78 24.91
CA LEU A 162 5.73 4.94 25.77
C LEU A 162 6.18 4.72 27.22
N VAL A 163 6.19 3.48 27.70
CA VAL A 163 6.77 3.11 29.01
C VAL A 163 8.30 3.23 28.96
N THR A 164 8.91 2.75 27.88
CA THR A 164 10.37 2.68 27.72
C THR A 164 10.98 4.05 27.45
N TRP A 165 10.38 4.82 26.55
CA TRP A 165 10.84 6.15 26.12
C TRP A 165 9.85 7.21 26.57
N ARG A 166 10.18 7.88 27.68
CA ARG A 166 9.41 9.04 28.16
C ARG A 166 9.67 10.23 27.25
N GLY A 167 8.66 10.71 26.52
CA GLY A 167 8.76 11.93 25.71
C GLY A 167 7.77 12.00 24.56
N GLY A 168 7.63 13.18 23.93
CA GLY A 168 6.76 13.42 22.77
C GLY A 168 7.21 12.75 21.46
N GLU A 169 8.01 11.71 21.56
CA GLU A 169 8.74 11.08 20.47
C GLU A 169 7.91 10.10 19.64
N PHE A 170 6.72 9.72 20.13
CA PHE A 170 5.71 8.94 19.43
C PHE A 170 4.44 9.76 19.15
N SER A 171 4.50 11.08 19.33
CA SER A 171 3.32 11.96 19.23
C SER A 171 2.71 12.01 17.82
N ASP A 172 3.48 11.67 16.78
CA ASP A 172 3.00 11.55 15.40
C ASP A 172 2.36 10.18 15.10
N ILE A 173 2.68 9.14 15.87
CA ILE A 173 2.17 7.77 15.66
C ILE A 173 0.81 7.58 16.31
N LEU A 174 0.60 8.14 17.50
CA LEU A 174 -0.66 7.99 18.23
C LEU A 174 -1.88 8.51 17.42
N PRO A 175 -1.83 9.67 16.76
CA PRO A 175 -2.89 10.09 15.85
C PRO A 175 -3.10 9.13 14.67
N MET A 176 -2.04 8.55 14.10
CA MET A 176 -2.17 7.58 13.00
C MET A 176 -2.94 6.34 13.44
N LEU A 177 -2.68 5.86 14.66
CA LEU A 177 -3.40 4.73 15.24
C LEU A 177 -4.89 5.06 15.42
N TYR A 178 -5.22 6.23 15.97
CA TYR A 178 -6.62 6.65 16.10
C TYR A 178 -7.31 6.85 14.74
N ALA A 179 -6.61 7.39 13.75
CA ALA A 179 -7.14 7.49 12.39
C ALA A 179 -7.44 6.10 11.79
N ALA A 180 -6.55 5.13 12.01
CA ALA A 180 -6.77 3.76 11.55
C ALA A 180 -7.92 3.06 12.29
N GLU A 181 -8.16 3.41 13.57
CA GLU A 181 -9.31 2.98 14.35
C GLU A 181 -10.62 3.73 13.96
N GLY A 182 -10.51 4.80 13.17
CA GLY A 182 -11.61 5.67 12.76
C GLY A 182 -12.05 6.68 13.83
N ASP A 183 -11.27 6.86 14.89
CA ASP A 183 -11.47 7.89 15.92
C ASP A 183 -10.84 9.23 15.48
N PHE A 184 -11.50 9.86 14.51
CA PHE A 184 -11.02 11.11 13.91
C PHE A 184 -11.05 12.29 14.90
N GLU A 185 -11.98 12.33 15.84
CA GLU A 185 -12.04 13.40 16.84
C GLU A 185 -10.83 13.35 17.77
N LYS A 186 -10.51 12.14 18.27
CA LYS A 186 -9.33 11.96 19.11
C LYS A 186 -8.04 12.22 18.33
N CYS A 187 -7.97 11.73 17.10
CA CYS A 187 -6.87 12.03 16.17
C CYS A 187 -6.65 13.55 16.02
N ALA A 188 -7.72 14.32 15.83
CA ALA A 188 -7.66 15.76 15.69
C ALA A 188 -7.28 16.49 17.00
N SER A 189 -7.69 15.97 18.15
CA SER A 189 -7.35 16.52 19.48
C SER A 189 -5.87 16.41 19.83
N LEU A 190 -5.14 15.51 19.15
CA LEU A 190 -3.72 15.24 19.38
C LEU A 190 -2.79 16.11 18.53
N ILE A 191 -3.32 16.97 17.67
CA ILE A 191 -2.50 17.97 16.97
C ILE A 191 -2.08 19.03 18.01
N PRO A 192 -0.79 19.14 18.37
CA PRO A 192 -0.37 20.10 19.38
C PRO A 192 -0.46 21.53 18.83
N GLU A 193 -0.73 22.51 19.70
CA GLU A 193 -0.80 23.94 19.31
C GLU A 193 0.53 24.44 18.71
N ASP A 194 1.64 23.86 19.15
CA ASP A 194 2.99 24.16 18.68
C ASP A 194 3.45 23.28 17.49
N ALA A 195 2.52 22.56 16.84
CA ALA A 195 2.84 21.63 15.75
C ALA A 195 3.68 22.27 14.64
N SER A 196 3.49 23.56 14.34
CA SER A 196 4.26 24.31 13.34
C SER A 196 5.73 24.52 13.69
N LYS A 197 6.12 24.37 14.97
CA LYS A 197 7.51 24.50 15.44
C LYS A 197 8.25 23.16 15.45
N ARG A 198 7.59 22.07 15.06
CA ARG A 198 8.16 20.72 15.04
C ARG A 198 9.01 20.50 13.78
N GLY A 199 9.72 19.38 13.73
CA GLY A 199 10.46 18.99 12.53
C GLY A 199 9.54 18.79 11.32
N PHE A 200 10.10 18.91 10.13
CA PHE A 200 9.40 18.80 8.84
C PHE A 200 8.41 17.63 8.79
N ASP A 201 8.85 16.42 9.12
CA ASP A 201 8.01 15.22 9.06
C ASP A 201 6.82 15.28 10.02
N ALA A 202 7.00 15.85 11.20
CA ALA A 202 5.95 15.98 12.20
C ALA A 202 4.89 17.00 11.77
N VAL A 203 5.30 18.18 11.31
CA VAL A 203 4.38 19.21 10.78
C VAL A 203 3.52 18.62 9.65
N ARG A 204 4.13 17.84 8.76
CA ARG A 204 3.44 17.18 7.66
C ARG A 204 2.47 16.11 8.12
N ALA A 205 2.87 15.27 9.06
CA ALA A 205 1.98 14.28 9.66
C ALA A 205 0.74 14.96 10.25
N TYR A 206 0.94 16.03 11.03
CA TYR A 206 -0.15 16.82 11.58
C TYR A 206 -1.01 17.52 10.54
N ALA A 207 -0.43 18.02 9.44
CA ALA A 207 -1.20 18.56 8.33
C ALA A 207 -2.05 17.46 7.65
N GLY A 208 -1.49 16.25 7.51
CA GLY A 208 -2.21 15.05 7.07
C GLY A 208 -3.44 14.77 7.93
N ILE A 209 -3.23 14.68 9.24
CA ILE A 209 -4.28 14.45 10.24
C ILE A 209 -5.33 15.57 10.19
N ALA A 210 -4.91 16.83 10.13
CA ALA A 210 -5.82 17.97 10.03
C ALA A 210 -6.74 17.87 8.80
N LYS A 211 -6.22 17.47 7.63
CA LYS A 211 -7.05 17.23 6.43
C LYS A 211 -7.99 16.05 6.61
N MET A 212 -7.46 14.92 7.07
CA MET A 212 -8.26 13.71 7.32
C MET A 212 -9.40 13.96 8.27
N THR A 213 -9.29 14.94 9.17
CA THR A 213 -10.28 15.34 10.17
C THR A 213 -11.11 16.57 9.76
N GLY A 214 -10.97 17.06 8.52
CA GLY A 214 -11.73 18.20 7.99
C GLY A 214 -11.28 19.57 8.51
N ARG A 215 -10.17 19.66 9.25
CA ARG A 215 -9.59 20.90 9.78
C ARG A 215 -8.69 21.59 8.75
N TRP A 216 -9.26 21.95 7.60
CA TRP A 216 -8.56 22.50 6.45
C TRP A 216 -7.72 23.75 6.77
N ASN A 217 -8.26 24.68 7.56
CA ASN A 217 -7.52 25.88 7.99
C ASN A 217 -6.27 25.54 8.83
N THR A 218 -6.36 24.53 9.70
CA THR A 218 -5.21 24.05 10.47
C THR A 218 -4.19 23.40 9.56
N ALA A 219 -4.63 22.54 8.63
CA ALA A 219 -3.74 21.94 7.65
C ALA A 219 -3.00 22.99 6.83
N LYS A 220 -3.70 24.03 6.35
CA LYS A 220 -3.11 25.15 5.62
C LYS A 220 -2.03 25.85 6.43
N LYS A 221 -2.35 26.29 7.66
CA LYS A 221 -1.38 26.97 8.55
C LYS A 221 -0.13 26.14 8.81
N LEU A 222 -0.30 24.82 9.00
CA LEU A 222 0.83 23.91 9.19
C LEU A 222 1.70 23.83 7.95
N LEU A 223 1.12 23.71 6.76
CA LEU A 223 1.90 23.68 5.51
C LEU A 223 2.54 25.04 5.18
N GLU A 224 1.86 26.15 5.47
CA GLU A 224 2.44 27.50 5.34
C GLU A 224 3.67 27.67 6.24
N SER A 225 3.69 27.07 7.43
CA SER A 225 4.84 27.12 8.33
C SER A 225 6.09 26.40 7.80
N LEU A 226 5.94 25.54 6.79
CA LEU A 226 7.06 24.87 6.11
C LEU A 226 7.72 25.74 5.03
N SER A 227 7.04 26.79 4.55
CA SER A 227 7.54 27.65 3.46
C SER A 227 8.67 28.56 3.95
N GLY A 228 9.90 28.24 3.57
CA GLY A 228 11.11 28.95 4.01
C GLY A 228 12.43 28.21 3.76
N ASN A 229 12.41 26.89 3.54
CA ASN A 229 13.60 26.07 3.30
C ASN A 229 13.41 25.14 2.09
N GLN A 230 14.06 25.41 0.93
CA GLN A 230 14.31 24.59 -0.29
C GLN A 230 13.26 23.57 -0.82
N LYS A 231 12.11 23.36 -0.17
CA LYS A 231 11.03 22.42 -0.54
C LYS A 231 9.77 23.15 -1.04
N ASP A 232 9.94 24.42 -1.44
CA ASP A 232 8.90 25.40 -1.82
C ASP A 232 7.86 24.94 -2.86
N HIS A 233 8.20 24.00 -3.74
CA HIS A 233 7.32 23.64 -4.85
C HIS A 233 6.17 22.71 -4.45
N ILE A 234 6.37 21.85 -3.45
CA ILE A 234 5.33 20.89 -3.04
C ILE A 234 4.30 21.57 -2.14
N ASP A 235 4.75 22.49 -1.26
CA ASP A 235 3.88 23.13 -0.28
C ASP A 235 3.00 24.24 -0.87
N LYS A 236 3.46 24.98 -1.89
CA LYS A 236 2.62 26.00 -2.56
C LYS A 236 1.43 25.38 -3.27
N ARG A 237 1.66 24.25 -3.95
CA ARG A 237 0.58 23.55 -4.64
C ARG A 237 -0.45 23.07 -3.64
N ALA A 238 0.01 22.41 -2.58
CA ALA A 238 -0.78 21.93 -1.46
C ALA A 238 -1.68 22.99 -0.80
N ILE A 239 -1.13 24.17 -0.54
CA ILE A 239 -1.86 25.28 0.05
C ILE A 239 -2.97 25.77 -0.89
N ALA A 240 -2.68 25.94 -2.19
CA ALA A 240 -3.67 26.36 -3.18
C ALA A 240 -4.87 25.39 -3.31
N GLN A 241 -4.65 24.10 -3.03
CA GLN A 241 -5.72 23.09 -3.03
C GLN A 241 -6.55 23.21 -1.77
N ILE A 242 -5.91 23.36 -0.62
CA ILE A 242 -6.63 23.62 0.61
C ILE A 242 -7.48 24.88 0.45
N ASP A 243 -6.98 25.91 -0.23
CA ASP A 243 -7.76 27.10 -0.57
C ASP A 243 -8.94 26.80 -1.49
N THR A 244 -8.73 25.99 -2.54
CA THR A 244 -9.81 25.53 -3.41
C THR A 244 -10.86 24.77 -2.59
N PHE A 245 -10.43 23.84 -1.74
CA PHE A 245 -11.29 23.07 -0.85
C PHE A 245 -12.05 23.96 0.12
N ILE A 246 -11.41 24.90 0.79
CA ILE A 246 -12.05 25.86 1.68
C ILE A 246 -13.11 26.66 0.90
N SER A 247 -12.82 27.08 -0.34
CA SER A 247 -13.73 27.90 -1.16
C SER A 247 -14.97 27.17 -1.68
N ILE A 248 -14.91 25.83 -1.74
CA ILE A 248 -16.03 24.97 -2.17
C ILE A 248 -16.65 24.19 -1.02
N SER A 249 -15.98 24.12 0.14
CA SER A 249 -16.54 23.55 1.37
C SER A 249 -17.73 24.39 1.80
N GLY A 250 -18.90 23.76 1.96
CA GLY A 250 -20.17 24.45 2.22
C GLY A 250 -20.95 24.81 0.96
N ARG A 251 -20.47 24.47 -0.24
CA ARG A 251 -21.34 24.40 -1.42
C ARG A 251 -22.04 23.06 -1.42
N ASP A 252 -23.36 23.09 -1.45
CA ASP A 252 -24.15 21.88 -1.60
C ASP A 252 -23.92 21.27 -2.98
N PHE A 253 -23.81 19.94 -3.02
CA PHE A 253 -24.00 19.24 -4.28
C PHE A 253 -25.44 19.45 -4.71
N GLU A 254 -25.67 19.92 -5.93
CA GLU A 254 -27.00 19.88 -6.50
C GLU A 254 -27.37 18.43 -6.83
N GLY A 255 -28.24 17.85 -6.01
CA GLY A 255 -28.88 16.56 -6.26
C GLY A 255 -28.44 15.45 -5.31
N GLU A 256 -29.17 14.34 -5.38
CA GLU A 256 -28.85 13.13 -4.62
C GLU A 256 -27.63 12.43 -5.22
N LEU A 257 -26.68 12.04 -4.37
CA LEU A 257 -25.56 11.17 -4.73
C LEU A 257 -25.68 9.87 -3.93
N PRO A 258 -26.39 8.85 -4.46
CA PRO A 258 -26.40 7.51 -3.89
C PRO A 258 -24.98 7.00 -3.64
N VAL A 259 -24.72 6.53 -2.41
CA VAL A 259 -23.43 5.96 -2.02
C VAL A 259 -23.60 4.46 -1.77
N TYR A 260 -22.79 3.65 -2.42
CA TYR A 260 -22.69 2.20 -2.21
C TYR A 260 -21.34 1.83 -1.63
N VAL A 261 -21.33 0.97 -0.62
CA VAL A 261 -20.10 0.47 0.01
C VAL A 261 -20.05 -1.05 -0.11
N ILE A 262 -19.04 -1.58 -0.82
CA ILE A 262 -18.74 -3.02 -0.85
C ILE A 262 -18.03 -3.37 0.45
N ALA A 263 -18.72 -4.00 1.40
CA ALA A 263 -18.13 -4.29 2.69
C ALA A 263 -18.83 -5.39 3.47
N ASP A 264 -18.05 -6.08 4.30
CA ASP A 264 -18.55 -6.94 5.36
C ASP A 264 -18.98 -6.12 6.56
N ILE A 265 -20.27 -6.19 6.90
CA ILE A 265 -20.83 -5.50 8.05
C ILE A 265 -20.16 -6.06 9.31
N GLY A 266 -19.40 -5.20 9.99
CA GLY A 266 -18.68 -5.54 11.23
C GLY A 266 -17.16 -5.61 11.06
N SER A 267 -16.64 -5.60 9.82
CA SER A 267 -15.20 -5.51 9.62
C SER A 267 -14.65 -4.18 10.17
N PRO A 268 -13.42 -4.14 10.72
CA PRO A 268 -12.79 -2.89 11.15
C PRO A 268 -12.71 -1.85 10.02
N ARG A 269 -12.49 -2.33 8.79
CA ARG A 269 -12.50 -1.54 7.55
C ARG A 269 -13.84 -0.86 7.31
N PHE A 270 -14.93 -1.62 7.34
CA PHE A 270 -16.28 -1.07 7.21
C PHE A 270 -16.57 -0.02 8.29
N ARG A 271 -16.16 -0.27 9.53
CA ARG A 271 -16.34 0.71 10.62
C ARG A 271 -15.69 2.05 10.27
N ARG A 272 -14.45 2.03 9.78
CA ARG A 272 -13.70 3.22 9.35
C ARG A 272 -14.44 3.97 8.24
N VAL A 273 -14.82 3.29 7.16
CA VAL A 273 -15.57 3.91 6.04
C VAL A 273 -16.91 4.48 6.50
N SER A 274 -17.64 3.73 7.33
CA SER A 274 -18.94 4.16 7.85
C SER A 274 -18.84 5.41 8.72
N GLN A 275 -17.79 5.54 9.55
CA GLN A 275 -17.53 6.72 10.36
C GLN A 275 -17.17 7.93 9.50
N CYS A 276 -16.34 7.72 8.46
CA CYS A 276 -16.05 8.75 7.46
C CYS A 276 -17.32 9.27 6.79
N LEU A 277 -18.19 8.37 6.30
CA LEU A 277 -19.44 8.74 5.63
C LEU A 277 -20.41 9.46 6.58
N LYS A 278 -20.56 8.96 7.82
CA LYS A 278 -21.39 9.61 8.86
C LYS A 278 -20.90 11.01 9.19
N ARG A 279 -19.58 11.21 9.31
CA ARG A 279 -19.00 12.54 9.55
C ARG A 279 -19.38 13.53 8.45
N PHE A 280 -19.44 13.06 7.21
CA PHE A 280 -19.86 13.88 6.07
C PHE A 280 -21.38 13.97 5.91
N GLY A 281 -22.18 13.34 6.80
CA GLY A 281 -23.63 13.33 6.69
C GLY A 281 -24.15 12.57 5.46
N LEU A 282 -23.35 11.64 4.92
CA LEU A 282 -23.68 10.91 3.69
C LEU A 282 -24.46 9.63 4.02
N PRO A 283 -25.74 9.51 3.62
CA PRO A 283 -26.42 8.24 3.66
C PRO A 283 -25.77 7.27 2.66
N PHE A 284 -25.65 6.00 3.05
CA PHE A 284 -25.05 4.97 2.20
C PHE A 284 -25.77 3.63 2.34
N GLN A 285 -25.70 2.84 1.28
CA GLN A 285 -26.17 1.46 1.24
C GLN A 285 -24.97 0.52 1.23
N THR A 286 -24.88 -0.36 2.22
CA THR A 286 -23.88 -1.45 2.18
C THR A 286 -24.32 -2.54 1.20
N VAL A 287 -23.38 -3.01 0.40
CA VAL A 287 -23.55 -4.14 -0.52
C VAL A 287 -22.60 -5.24 -0.05
N PRO A 288 -23.11 -6.41 0.38
CA PRO A 288 -22.26 -7.50 0.83
C PRO A 288 -21.32 -7.95 -0.29
N PRO A 289 -20.03 -8.21 0.00
CA PRO A 289 -19.09 -8.71 -0.98
C PRO A 289 -19.48 -10.11 -1.44
N ILE A 290 -19.08 -10.42 -2.67
CA ILE A 290 -19.16 -11.77 -3.24
C ILE A 290 -17.81 -12.42 -3.03
N TYR A 291 -17.77 -13.51 -2.27
CA TYR A 291 -16.56 -14.30 -2.07
C TYR A 291 -16.41 -15.29 -3.21
N GLY A 292 -15.36 -15.16 -4.03
CA GLY A 292 -15.12 -16.12 -5.10
C GLY A 292 -14.82 -17.53 -4.59
N SER A 293 -14.31 -17.67 -3.36
CA SER A 293 -14.12 -18.97 -2.70
C SER A 293 -15.42 -19.72 -2.41
N ALA A 294 -16.57 -19.03 -2.43
CA ALA A 294 -17.89 -19.65 -2.31
C ALA A 294 -18.45 -20.10 -3.68
N LEU A 295 -17.79 -19.75 -4.79
CA LEU A 295 -18.22 -20.14 -6.13
C LEU A 295 -17.67 -21.53 -6.50
N PRO A 296 -18.45 -22.36 -7.20
CA PRO A 296 -17.93 -23.61 -7.75
C PRO A 296 -16.72 -23.37 -8.67
N THR A 297 -15.73 -24.24 -8.61
CA THR A 297 -14.51 -24.15 -9.45
C THR A 297 -14.83 -24.04 -10.94
N GLU A 298 -15.85 -24.75 -11.43
CA GLU A 298 -16.26 -24.66 -12.84
C GLU A 298 -16.89 -23.30 -13.18
N ALA A 299 -17.61 -22.67 -12.25
CA ALA A 299 -18.10 -21.32 -12.42
C ALA A 299 -16.95 -20.32 -12.46
N LEU A 300 -15.97 -20.47 -11.56
CA LEU A 300 -14.75 -19.65 -11.57
C LEU A 300 -14.04 -19.76 -12.92
N LYS A 301 -13.74 -20.98 -13.40
CA LYS A 301 -13.11 -21.22 -14.71
C LYS A 301 -13.90 -20.64 -15.88
N THR A 302 -15.23 -20.70 -15.82
CA THR A 302 -16.10 -20.15 -16.88
C THR A 302 -16.04 -18.63 -16.91
N LEU A 303 -16.02 -17.99 -15.74
CA LEU A 303 -15.92 -16.54 -15.60
C LEU A 303 -14.50 -16.05 -15.93
N SER A 304 -13.48 -16.78 -15.48
CA SER A 304 -12.07 -16.51 -15.75
C SER A 304 -11.66 -17.14 -17.09
N ARG A 305 -11.81 -16.41 -18.19
CA ARG A 305 -11.28 -16.90 -19.49
C ARG A 305 -9.74 -16.96 -19.53
N ARG A 306 -9.06 -16.48 -18.49
CA ARG A 306 -7.61 -16.52 -18.31
C ARG A 306 -7.23 -17.64 -17.35
N GLN A 307 -6.13 -18.34 -17.65
CA GLN A 307 -5.49 -19.24 -16.71
C GLN A 307 -4.79 -18.43 -15.62
N PHE A 308 -5.26 -18.55 -14.38
CA PHE A 308 -4.59 -18.03 -13.21
C PHE A 308 -3.55 -19.03 -12.72
N SER A 309 -2.41 -18.53 -12.22
CA SER A 309 -1.31 -19.38 -11.72
C SER A 309 -1.69 -20.12 -10.44
N ASN A 310 -2.62 -19.58 -9.65
CA ASN A 310 -3.14 -20.20 -8.45
C ASN A 310 -4.65 -19.94 -8.26
N GLN A 311 -5.31 -20.90 -7.60
CA GLN A 311 -6.76 -20.89 -7.37
C GLN A 311 -7.22 -19.74 -6.44
N ALA A 312 -6.45 -19.45 -5.38
CA ALA A 312 -6.82 -18.44 -4.39
C ALA A 312 -6.85 -17.02 -4.97
N GLU A 313 -5.93 -16.70 -5.87
CA GLU A 313 -5.89 -15.44 -6.61
C GLU A 313 -7.08 -15.30 -7.55
N MET A 314 -7.44 -16.38 -8.26
CA MET A 314 -8.63 -16.41 -9.10
C MET A 314 -9.90 -16.17 -8.28
N GLU A 315 -10.05 -16.84 -7.13
CA GLU A 315 -11.18 -16.66 -6.22
C GLU A 315 -11.29 -15.21 -5.73
N LYS A 316 -10.17 -14.64 -5.26
CA LYS A 316 -10.12 -13.26 -4.80
C LYS A 316 -10.51 -12.29 -5.92
N LEU A 317 -9.90 -12.43 -7.09
CA LEU A 317 -10.11 -11.52 -8.22
C LEU A 317 -11.55 -11.59 -8.73
N VAL A 318 -12.09 -12.79 -8.93
CA VAL A 318 -13.47 -12.98 -9.41
C VAL A 318 -14.46 -12.45 -8.37
N GLY A 319 -14.23 -12.72 -7.07
CA GLY A 319 -15.08 -12.21 -6.00
C GLY A 319 -15.15 -10.69 -5.95
N THR A 320 -13.99 -10.02 -5.97
CA THR A 320 -13.92 -8.55 -6.05
C THR A 320 -14.66 -8.04 -7.28
N PHE A 321 -14.37 -8.61 -8.46
CA PHE A 321 -15.01 -8.18 -9.72
C PHE A 321 -16.54 -8.28 -9.67
N LEU A 322 -17.08 -9.42 -9.23
CA LEU A 322 -18.52 -9.63 -9.15
C LEU A 322 -19.19 -8.70 -8.13
N SER A 323 -18.47 -8.33 -7.07
CA SER A 323 -18.96 -7.36 -6.08
C SER A 323 -19.19 -5.99 -6.71
N HIS A 324 -18.30 -5.54 -7.59
CA HIS A 324 -18.50 -4.32 -8.38
C HIS A 324 -19.62 -4.47 -9.42
N ALA A 325 -19.67 -5.61 -10.13
CA ALA A 325 -20.72 -5.87 -11.12
C ALA A 325 -22.13 -5.79 -10.52
N LYS A 326 -22.32 -6.32 -9.30
CA LYS A 326 -23.57 -6.20 -8.55
C LYS A 326 -23.97 -4.74 -8.29
N ILE A 327 -23.00 -3.86 -8.03
CA ILE A 327 -23.26 -2.42 -7.89
C ILE A 327 -23.61 -1.80 -9.24
N TRP A 328 -22.91 -2.17 -10.32
CA TRP A 328 -23.25 -1.70 -11.66
C TRP A 328 -24.69 -2.07 -12.04
N GLU A 329 -25.15 -3.27 -11.69
CA GLU A 329 -26.56 -3.68 -11.87
C GLU A 329 -27.54 -2.81 -11.08
N LEU A 330 -27.20 -2.46 -9.83
CA LEU A 330 -28.01 -1.55 -9.01
C LEU A 330 -28.08 -0.14 -9.61
N VAL A 331 -26.94 0.41 -10.02
CA VAL A 331 -26.86 1.76 -10.62
C VAL A 331 -27.67 1.81 -11.91
N ARG A 332 -27.52 0.81 -12.79
CA ARG A 332 -28.28 0.69 -14.04
C ARG A 332 -29.78 0.54 -13.79
N SER A 333 -30.17 -0.43 -12.95
CA SER A 333 -31.60 -0.74 -12.72
C SER A 333 -32.38 0.39 -12.04
N ARG A 334 -31.69 1.27 -11.32
CA ARG A 334 -32.27 2.45 -10.67
C ARG A 334 -32.13 3.72 -11.52
N GLU A 335 -31.62 3.61 -12.74
CA GLU A 335 -31.41 4.74 -13.66
C GLU A 335 -30.68 5.92 -12.99
N GLN A 336 -29.68 5.58 -12.17
CA GLN A 336 -29.00 6.58 -11.36
C GLN A 336 -28.10 7.44 -12.22
N ARG A 337 -28.45 8.73 -12.31
CA ARG A 337 -27.63 9.72 -13.01
C ARG A 337 -26.19 9.72 -12.53
N ARG A 338 -25.95 9.46 -11.24
CA ARG A 338 -24.65 9.21 -10.63
C ARG A 338 -24.79 8.34 -9.40
N ALA A 339 -23.76 7.56 -9.12
CA ALA A 339 -23.56 6.89 -7.84
C ALA A 339 -22.08 6.90 -7.47
N LEU A 340 -21.80 7.06 -6.18
CA LEU A 340 -20.48 6.84 -5.60
C LEU A 340 -20.36 5.39 -5.15
N VAL A 341 -19.28 4.73 -5.55
CA VAL A 341 -18.94 3.37 -5.17
C VAL A 341 -17.65 3.39 -4.36
N LEU A 342 -17.66 2.69 -3.22
CA LEU A 342 -16.57 2.59 -2.27
C LEU A 342 -16.30 1.11 -1.95
N GLU A 343 -15.04 0.72 -1.87
CA GLU A 343 -14.62 -0.49 -1.15
C GLU A 343 -14.51 -0.21 0.37
N ASP A 344 -14.34 -1.26 1.17
CA ASP A 344 -14.23 -1.13 2.62
C ASP A 344 -12.89 -0.55 3.10
N ASP A 345 -11.89 -0.49 2.23
CA ASP A 345 -10.60 0.14 2.48
C ASP A 345 -10.51 1.59 1.96
N ALA A 346 -11.59 2.12 1.37
CA ALA A 346 -11.63 3.48 0.85
C ALA A 346 -11.48 4.54 1.96
N VAL A 347 -10.67 5.58 1.72
CA VAL A 347 -10.50 6.68 2.67
C VAL A 347 -11.05 7.97 2.08
N LEU A 348 -12.01 8.58 2.78
CA LEU A 348 -12.61 9.86 2.40
C LEU A 348 -11.96 10.98 3.21
N CYS A 349 -11.00 11.68 2.60
CA CYS A 349 -10.44 12.90 3.19
C CYS A 349 -11.36 14.12 2.99
N VAL A 350 -12.20 14.11 1.96
CA VAL A 350 -13.08 15.22 1.57
C VAL A 350 -14.50 14.74 1.32
N HIS A 351 -15.47 15.64 1.45
CA HIS A 351 -16.84 15.34 1.03
C HIS A 351 -16.85 15.02 -0.48
N PRO A 352 -17.46 13.91 -0.95
CA PRO A 352 -17.46 13.54 -2.36
C PRO A 352 -18.06 14.62 -3.27
N SER A 353 -19.07 15.37 -2.83
CA SER A 353 -19.63 16.48 -3.62
C SER A 353 -18.60 17.55 -3.97
N VAL A 354 -17.71 17.84 -3.03
CA VAL A 354 -16.65 18.82 -3.16
C VAL A 354 -15.64 18.31 -4.18
N ALA A 355 -15.24 17.03 -4.07
CA ALA A 355 -14.42 16.39 -5.08
C ALA A 355 -15.09 16.42 -6.46
N LEU A 356 -16.37 16.07 -6.56
CA LEU A 356 -17.10 16.04 -7.83
C LEU A 356 -17.26 17.43 -8.46
N THR A 357 -17.50 18.46 -7.63
CA THR A 357 -17.63 19.84 -8.09
C THR A 357 -16.30 20.40 -8.58
N ALA A 358 -15.23 20.21 -7.81
CA ALA A 358 -13.87 20.64 -8.20
C ALA A 358 -13.41 20.00 -9.52
N ASN A 359 -13.88 18.79 -9.78
CA ASN A 359 -13.48 17.97 -10.92
C ASN A 359 -14.32 18.18 -12.18
N GLY A 360 -15.36 19.01 -12.14
CA GLY A 360 -16.30 19.09 -13.26
C GLY A 360 -16.96 17.73 -13.54
N ALA A 361 -17.22 16.93 -12.50
CA ALA A 361 -17.77 15.58 -12.64
C ALA A 361 -19.12 15.57 -13.38
N LYS A 362 -19.79 16.72 -13.48
CA LYS A 362 -20.95 16.98 -14.37
C LYS A 362 -20.73 16.47 -15.80
N ASP A 363 -19.49 16.40 -16.27
CA ASP A 363 -19.14 16.06 -17.64
C ASP A 363 -18.67 14.62 -17.86
N TYR A 364 -18.63 13.77 -16.82
CA TYR A 364 -18.09 12.42 -16.92
C TYR A 364 -19.15 11.35 -16.65
N ASP A 365 -19.10 10.28 -17.44
CA ASP A 365 -19.87 9.06 -17.24
C ASP A 365 -19.23 8.14 -16.20
N PHE A 366 -17.90 8.24 -16.06
CA PHE A 366 -17.10 7.55 -15.06
C PHE A 366 -15.98 8.46 -14.54
N LEU A 367 -15.76 8.47 -13.23
CA LEU A 367 -14.70 9.22 -12.57
C LEU A 367 -14.08 8.39 -11.44
N PHE A 368 -12.82 7.99 -11.58
CA PHE A 368 -12.07 7.48 -10.42
C PHE A 368 -11.86 8.61 -9.41
N VAL A 369 -12.11 8.36 -8.11
CA VAL A 369 -11.95 9.38 -7.05
C VAL A 369 -10.97 8.94 -5.95
N ASN A 370 -10.22 7.86 -6.16
CA ASN A 370 -9.30 7.31 -5.16
C ASN A 370 -7.98 8.10 -4.97
N GLU A 371 -7.29 7.80 -3.87
CA GLU A 371 -5.95 8.33 -3.54
C GLU A 371 -4.81 7.54 -4.22
N ARG A 372 -5.07 6.33 -4.72
CA ARG A 372 -4.03 5.45 -5.32
C ARG A 372 -3.35 6.06 -6.54
N MET A 373 -4.05 6.93 -7.26
CA MET A 373 -3.54 7.63 -8.43
C MET A 373 -2.77 8.93 -8.11
N GLU A 374 -2.40 9.19 -6.85
CA GLU A 374 -1.55 10.33 -6.48
C GLU A 374 -0.08 10.09 -6.85
N HIS A 375 0.57 11.06 -7.55
CA HIS A 375 1.95 10.95 -8.08
C HIS A 375 3.05 11.26 -7.04
N SER A 376 2.73 11.12 -5.77
CA SER A 376 3.43 11.81 -4.70
C SER A 376 3.68 10.84 -3.57
N ASP A 377 4.95 10.57 -3.28
CA ASP A 377 5.35 9.91 -2.05
C ASP A 377 5.04 10.78 -0.82
N LEU A 378 4.21 11.83 -0.82
CA LEU A 378 3.78 12.51 0.41
C LEU A 378 2.33 12.19 0.66
N LEU A 379 1.97 12.26 1.95
CA LEU A 379 0.59 12.28 2.43
C LEU A 379 -0.31 13.03 1.45
N PRO A 380 -1.59 12.65 1.31
CA PRO A 380 -2.43 13.03 0.18
C PRO A 380 -2.67 14.54 0.16
N ILE A 381 -1.85 15.28 -0.57
CA ILE A 381 -1.85 16.75 -0.62
C ILE A 381 -1.95 17.18 -2.09
N GLY A 382 -2.92 16.60 -2.82
CA GLY A 382 -3.22 16.90 -4.21
C GLY A 382 -4.62 17.50 -4.47
N VAL A 383 -4.73 18.50 -5.36
CA VAL A 383 -6.01 18.96 -5.93
C VAL A 383 -6.57 17.79 -6.70
N PRO A 384 -7.84 17.38 -6.52
CA PRO A 384 -8.54 16.53 -7.46
C PRO A 384 -8.46 17.18 -8.86
N GLN A 385 -7.56 16.72 -9.73
CA GLN A 385 -7.49 17.10 -11.14
C GLN A 385 -8.14 16.00 -11.93
N THR A 386 -9.28 16.26 -12.57
CA THR A 386 -9.81 15.27 -13.50
C THR A 386 -8.95 15.25 -14.75
N ILE A 387 -8.17 14.19 -14.89
CA ILE A 387 -7.45 13.86 -16.11
C ILE A 387 -8.32 12.89 -16.90
N PRO A 388 -8.65 13.20 -18.17
CA PRO A 388 -9.31 12.22 -19.04
C PRO A 388 -8.52 10.90 -19.03
N LEU A 389 -9.21 9.78 -18.88
CA LEU A 389 -8.56 8.48 -18.76
C LEU A 389 -7.56 8.18 -19.90
N PRO A 390 -7.81 8.54 -21.18
CA PRO A 390 -6.81 8.38 -22.24
C PRO A 390 -5.50 9.13 -21.93
N THR A 391 -5.61 10.36 -21.44
CA THR A 391 -4.46 11.19 -21.05
C THR A 391 -3.71 10.63 -19.86
N LEU A 392 -4.37 9.92 -18.94
CA LEU A 392 -3.70 9.24 -17.84
C LEU A 392 -2.85 8.06 -18.32
N ILE A 393 -3.36 7.31 -19.31
CA ILE A 393 -2.74 6.08 -19.80
C ILE A 393 -1.56 6.38 -20.73
N GLU A 394 -1.62 7.48 -21.49
CA GLU A 394 -0.52 7.97 -22.32
C GLU A 394 0.71 8.43 -21.52
N GLN A 395 0.61 8.54 -20.20
CA GLN A 395 1.76 8.86 -19.34
C GLN A 395 2.75 7.69 -19.35
N LYS A 396 4.04 7.97 -19.55
CA LYS A 396 5.13 6.96 -19.59
C LYS A 396 5.19 6.02 -18.37
N LYS A 397 4.55 6.39 -17.27
CA LYS A 397 4.33 5.57 -16.07
C LYS A 397 2.86 5.74 -15.68
N PRO A 398 1.93 4.99 -16.30
CA PRO A 398 0.51 5.16 -15.99
C PRO A 398 0.32 4.87 -14.50
N ARG A 399 -0.32 5.81 -13.80
CA ARG A 399 -0.57 5.70 -12.36
C ARG A 399 -1.44 4.48 -12.10
N VAL A 400 -1.25 3.81 -10.96
CA VAL A 400 -2.06 2.64 -10.62
C VAL A 400 -3.51 3.10 -10.43
N ILE A 401 -4.35 2.76 -11.40
CA ILE A 401 -5.79 2.95 -11.34
C ILE A 401 -6.33 2.06 -10.21
N GLY A 402 -7.29 2.56 -9.44
CA GLY A 402 -7.91 1.84 -8.32
C GLY A 402 -9.43 1.96 -8.31
N ALA A 403 -10.14 0.87 -8.13
CA ALA A 403 -11.60 0.83 -8.00
C ALA A 403 -12.07 0.92 -6.55
N ASP A 404 -11.16 1.20 -5.61
CA ASP A 404 -11.45 1.43 -4.20
C ASP A 404 -12.43 2.60 -4.00
N MET A 405 -12.38 3.59 -4.89
CA MET A 405 -13.38 4.66 -4.94
C MET A 405 -13.58 5.24 -6.34
N TYR A 406 -14.82 5.25 -6.83
CA TYR A 406 -15.19 5.87 -8.11
C TYR A 406 -16.65 6.32 -8.16
N VAL A 407 -16.96 7.21 -9.10
CA VAL A 407 -18.30 7.62 -9.46
C VAL A 407 -18.62 7.14 -10.87
N LEU A 408 -19.83 6.66 -11.09
CA LEU A 408 -20.32 6.29 -12.42
C LEU A 408 -21.81 6.60 -12.57
N ASN A 409 -22.28 6.68 -13.81
CA ASN A 409 -23.70 6.75 -14.14
C ASN A 409 -24.23 5.40 -14.69
N ASP A 410 -25.55 5.33 -14.87
CA ASP A 410 -26.28 4.20 -15.44
C ASP A 410 -25.76 3.78 -16.83
N ARG A 411 -25.47 4.74 -17.71
CA ARG A 411 -24.95 4.46 -19.06
C ARG A 411 -23.59 3.76 -19.02
N CYS A 412 -22.70 4.21 -18.13
CA CYS A 412 -21.40 3.57 -17.93
C CYS A 412 -21.55 2.20 -17.27
N ALA A 413 -22.42 2.08 -16.26
CA ALA A 413 -22.68 0.82 -15.59
C ALA A 413 -23.18 -0.25 -16.58
N ASP A 414 -24.11 0.12 -17.47
CA ASP A 414 -24.60 -0.79 -18.51
C ASP A 414 -23.51 -1.20 -19.50
N GLY A 415 -22.68 -0.25 -19.93
CA GLY A 415 -21.55 -0.53 -20.81
C GLY A 415 -20.54 -1.52 -20.21
N LEU A 416 -20.20 -1.34 -18.92
CA LEU A 416 -19.32 -2.26 -18.18
C LEU A 416 -19.92 -3.67 -18.06
N LEU A 417 -21.23 -3.77 -17.80
CA LEU A 417 -21.94 -5.05 -17.73
C LEU A 417 -21.96 -5.77 -19.08
N ARG A 418 -22.21 -5.06 -20.19
CA ARG A 418 -22.16 -5.65 -21.54
C ARG A 418 -20.75 -6.12 -21.89
N GLU A 419 -19.72 -5.34 -21.56
CA GLU A 419 -18.33 -5.73 -21.78
C GLU A 419 -18.00 -7.00 -20.99
N MET A 420 -18.42 -7.08 -19.71
CA MET A 420 -18.26 -8.26 -18.88
C MET A 420 -18.97 -9.49 -19.48
N GLN A 421 -20.21 -9.34 -19.95
CA GLN A 421 -20.96 -10.43 -20.58
C GLN A 421 -20.25 -10.97 -21.83
N SER A 422 -19.67 -10.09 -22.63
CA SER A 422 -18.98 -10.47 -23.86
C SER A 422 -17.58 -11.07 -23.62
N GLY A 423 -16.84 -10.54 -22.64
CA GLY A 423 -15.42 -10.82 -22.41
C GLY A 423 -15.12 -11.75 -21.23
N GLY A 424 -16.03 -11.88 -20.27
CA GLY A 424 -15.78 -12.51 -18.97
C GLY A 424 -14.88 -11.67 -18.06
N VAL A 425 -14.45 -12.25 -16.94
CA VAL A 425 -13.53 -11.64 -15.96
C VAL A 425 -12.10 -12.05 -16.31
N VAL A 426 -11.42 -11.22 -17.09
CA VAL A 426 -10.08 -11.55 -17.63
C VAL A 426 -8.91 -10.85 -16.91
N MET A 427 -9.23 -9.90 -16.03
CA MET A 427 -8.25 -9.06 -15.33
C MET A 427 -8.85 -8.43 -14.07
N HIS A 428 -8.02 -7.76 -13.27
CA HIS A 428 -8.46 -6.99 -12.10
C HIS A 428 -9.49 -5.93 -12.50
N VAL A 429 -10.43 -5.61 -11.61
CA VAL A 429 -11.52 -4.68 -11.89
C VAL A 429 -11.00 -3.30 -12.32
N ASP A 430 -9.91 -2.81 -11.71
CA ASP A 430 -9.26 -1.55 -12.08
C ASP A 430 -8.83 -1.54 -13.55
N SER A 431 -8.14 -2.62 -13.96
CA SER A 431 -7.65 -2.79 -15.33
C SER A 431 -8.79 -2.96 -16.31
N PHE A 432 -9.86 -3.65 -15.91
CA PHE A 432 -11.06 -3.84 -16.73
C PHE A 432 -11.76 -2.52 -17.01
N ILE A 433 -12.00 -1.70 -15.97
CA ILE A 433 -12.60 -0.38 -16.13
C ILE A 433 -11.71 0.52 -17.00
N ALA A 434 -10.39 0.50 -16.76
CA ALA A 434 -9.44 1.25 -17.56
C ALA A 434 -9.48 0.85 -19.05
N HIS A 435 -9.47 -0.45 -19.32
CA HIS A 435 -9.56 -1.00 -20.68
C HIS A 435 -10.87 -0.63 -21.36
N PHE A 436 -11.98 -0.76 -20.64
CA PHE A 436 -13.29 -0.34 -21.13
C PHE A 436 -13.30 1.15 -21.48
N GLY A 437 -12.80 2.01 -20.60
CA GLY A 437 -12.75 3.44 -20.86
C GLY A 437 -11.86 3.84 -22.05
N MET A 438 -10.75 3.13 -22.29
CA MET A 438 -9.94 3.32 -23.51
C MET A 438 -10.72 2.98 -24.79
N LYS A 439 -11.43 1.86 -24.79
CA LYS A 439 -12.24 1.42 -25.93
C LYS A 439 -13.33 2.44 -26.25
N GLN A 440 -13.93 3.05 -25.22
CA GLN A 440 -14.98 4.05 -25.37
C GLN A 440 -14.45 5.39 -25.89
N ALA A 441 -13.27 5.83 -25.46
CA ALA A 441 -12.67 7.08 -25.90
C ALA A 441 -12.41 7.17 -27.42
N GLY A 442 -12.24 6.03 -28.09
CA GLY A 442 -12.10 5.96 -29.55
C GLY A 442 -13.42 6.03 -30.34
N SER A 443 -14.58 6.01 -29.68
CA SER A 443 -15.89 6.00 -30.33
C SER A 443 -16.54 7.39 -30.38
N ARG A 444 -17.17 7.75 -31.50
CA ARG A 444 -17.80 9.08 -31.70
C ARG A 444 -18.96 9.38 -30.74
N GLU A 445 -19.62 8.34 -30.23
CA GLU A 445 -20.66 8.43 -29.20
C GLU A 445 -20.13 8.07 -27.80
N GLY A 446 -18.81 8.01 -27.65
CA GLY A 446 -18.13 7.40 -26.51
C GLY A 446 -18.47 7.99 -25.17
N LEU A 447 -18.50 7.11 -24.17
CA LEU A 447 -18.55 7.48 -22.77
C LEU A 447 -17.34 8.34 -22.40
N LYS A 448 -17.55 9.36 -21.58
CA LYS A 448 -16.52 10.25 -21.06
C LYS A 448 -15.94 9.69 -19.76
N PHE A 449 -14.69 9.25 -19.82
CA PHE A 449 -13.94 8.73 -18.68
C PHE A 449 -12.97 9.78 -18.13
N GLY A 450 -13.02 10.00 -16.82
CA GLY A 450 -12.13 10.87 -16.08
C GLY A 450 -11.46 10.14 -14.92
N CYS A 451 -10.35 10.70 -14.47
CA CYS A 451 -9.63 10.28 -13.28
C CYS A 451 -9.38 11.51 -12.42
N SER A 452 -10.00 11.62 -11.26
CA SER A 452 -9.66 12.66 -10.29
C SER A 452 -8.30 12.34 -9.67
N LEU A 453 -7.24 12.98 -10.16
CA LEU A 453 -5.89 12.87 -9.66
C LEU A 453 -5.61 13.96 -8.63
N PRO A 454 -5.37 13.65 -7.35
CA PRO A 454 -4.54 14.52 -6.52
C PRO A 454 -3.16 14.64 -7.20
N ALA A 455 -2.66 15.86 -7.45
CA ALA A 455 -1.41 16.04 -8.20
C ALA A 455 -0.26 16.64 -7.35
N ILE A 456 0.83 15.84 -7.21
CA ILE A 456 2.30 16.07 -6.93
C ILE A 456 2.67 16.77 -5.59
N GLY A 457 3.59 16.32 -4.69
CA GLY A 457 4.80 15.44 -4.74
C GLY A 457 5.27 14.95 -3.32
N VAL A 458 6.45 14.27 -3.21
CA VAL A 458 7.02 13.13 -2.38
C VAL A 458 7.92 13.32 -1.10
N GLU A 459 7.81 12.43 -0.06
CA GLU A 459 8.76 12.01 1.03
C GLU A 459 8.27 11.10 2.23
N CYS A 460 7.01 10.68 2.36
CA CYS A 460 6.51 9.66 3.28
C CYS A 460 6.32 8.26 2.64
N ALA A 461 6.15 8.10 1.32
CA ALA A 461 5.85 6.81 0.71
C ALA A 461 7.08 5.94 0.37
N LYS A 462 8.31 6.44 0.53
CA LYS A 462 9.45 5.54 0.73
C LYS A 462 9.26 4.63 1.94
N PHE A 463 8.43 5.03 2.90
CA PHE A 463 8.13 4.25 4.11
C PHE A 463 6.93 3.29 3.96
N TRP A 464 6.18 3.35 2.85
CA TRP A 464 4.90 2.62 2.70
C TRP A 464 4.71 1.86 1.37
N ARG A 465 5.60 2.02 0.37
CA ARG A 465 5.43 1.37 -0.95
C ARG A 465 6.68 0.85 -1.65
N GLU A 466 7.88 1.17 -1.18
CA GLU A 466 8.95 0.18 -1.35
C GLU A 466 8.69 -0.90 -0.30
#